data_AF-A0A0H5C479-F1
#
_entry.id   AF-A0A0H5C479-F1
#
_cell.length_a   1.000
_cell.length_b   1.000
_cell.length_c   1.000
_cell.angle_alpha   90.00
_cell.angle_beta   90.00
_cell.angle_gamma   90.00
#
_symmetry.space_group_name_H-M   'P 1'
#
loop_
_entity.id
_entity.type
_entity.pdbx_description
1 polymer ?
#
loop_
_entity_poly.entity_id
_entity_poly.type
_entity_poly.pdbx_seq_one_letter_code
_entity_poly.pdbx_strand_id
1 'polypeptide(L)'
;MADNTTITFVVTLVVAFVFLRWFVNSEESEVISPLDQLDVASGDTDATGRANHDAHPIRRAVTTDMVEVVQSIAPHLSVEQIQYDLQRTGSVQETVERVLSEGTLPYPPGYTQRSASSGATRNDTHEANGDRRNKVDNIKSENLLKKYNVDEMSSSDSSSVEKKTVKAQWSDSPDVRAKTLQEKKAEMILKARKRLQAQLSNEQDLSVLTE
;
A
#
# COMPACT_ATOMS: atom_id res chain seq x y z
N MET A 1 -32.70 45.51 10.80
CA MET A 1 -31.35 45.57 11.41
C MET A 1 -31.33 44.40 12.39
N ALA A 2 -30.69 43.28 12.04
CA ALA A 2 -30.66 42.13 12.93
C ALA A 2 -29.62 42.41 14.02
N ASP A 3 -30.02 42.29 15.29
CA ASP A 3 -29.12 42.56 16.40
C ASP A 3 -28.02 41.51 16.47
N ASN A 4 -26.79 41.96 16.73
CA ASN A 4 -25.61 41.08 16.79
C ASN A 4 -25.79 39.92 17.78
N THR A 5 -26.56 40.12 18.85
CA THR A 5 -26.92 39.09 19.84
C THR A 5 -27.78 37.97 19.24
N THR A 6 -28.70 38.30 18.35
CA THR A 6 -29.55 37.31 17.66
C THR A 6 -28.71 36.50 16.68
N ILE A 7 -27.76 37.15 15.98
CA ILE A 7 -26.85 36.49 15.05
C ILE A 7 -25.92 35.53 15.80
N THR A 8 -25.34 35.94 16.94
CA THR A 8 -24.46 35.05 17.72
C THR A 8 -25.22 33.87 18.31
N PHE A 9 -26.46 34.05 18.79
CA PHE A 9 -27.29 32.96 19.31
C PHE A 9 -27.67 31.93 18.22
N VAL A 10 -27.96 32.39 17.01
CA VAL A 10 -28.28 31.48 15.89
C VAL A 10 -27.02 30.73 15.42
N VAL A 11 -25.86 31.41 15.35
CA VAL A 11 -24.59 30.79 14.96
C VAL A 11 -24.15 29.74 15.99
N THR A 12 -24.29 30.00 17.29
CA THR A 12 -23.94 29.02 18.33
C THR A 12 -24.85 27.79 18.27
N LEU A 13 -26.16 27.95 18.01
CA LEU A 13 -27.08 26.83 17.80
C LEU A 13 -26.72 25.98 16.58
N VAL A 14 -26.33 26.60 15.47
CA VAL A 14 -25.90 25.86 14.27
C VAL A 14 -24.59 25.10 14.52
N VAL A 15 -23.62 25.71 15.19
CA VAL A 15 -22.36 25.04 15.55
C VAL A 15 -22.63 23.89 16.53
N ALA A 16 -23.44 24.10 17.56
CA ALA A 16 -23.84 23.06 18.50
C ALA A 16 -24.59 21.90 17.81
N PHE A 17 -25.45 22.20 16.83
CA PHE A 17 -26.14 21.18 16.04
C PHE A 17 -25.18 20.39 15.14
N VAL A 18 -24.19 21.04 14.52
CA VAL A 18 -23.14 20.35 13.75
C VAL A 18 -22.30 19.45 14.66
N PHE A 19 -21.93 19.91 15.86
CA PHE A 19 -21.23 19.10 16.86
C PHE A 19 -22.09 17.94 17.36
N LEU A 20 -23.38 18.16 17.64
CA LEU A 20 -24.30 17.12 18.10
C LEU A 20 -24.57 16.10 16.99
N ARG A 21 -24.74 16.56 15.74
CA ARG A 21 -24.88 15.69 14.58
C ARG A 21 -23.59 14.94 14.29
N TRP A 22 -22.42 15.54 14.51
CA TRP A 22 -21.15 14.84 14.38
C TRP A 22 -20.94 13.82 15.52
N PHE A 23 -21.35 14.15 16.74
CA PHE A 23 -21.24 13.27 17.91
C PHE A 23 -22.19 12.07 17.84
N VAL A 24 -23.46 12.29 17.47
CA VAL A 24 -24.46 11.21 17.35
C VAL A 24 -24.19 10.29 16.17
N ASN A 25 -23.61 10.79 15.07
CA ASN A 25 -23.28 9.96 13.91
C ASN A 25 -21.88 9.28 14.03
N SER A 26 -21.17 9.47 15.15
CA SER A 26 -19.87 8.84 15.44
C SER A 26 -19.97 7.54 16.27
N GLU A 27 -21.18 7.15 16.68
CA GLU A 27 -21.45 5.88 17.40
C GLU A 27 -22.56 5.07 16.71
N GLU A 28 -22.47 4.83 15.40
CA GLU A 28 -23.34 3.84 14.73
C GLU A 28 -22.52 2.98 13.75
N SER A 29 -21.80 2.00 14.29
CA SER A 29 -21.55 0.74 13.60
C SER A 29 -22.15 -0.39 14.43
N GLU A 30 -23.47 -0.34 14.59
CA GLU A 30 -24.23 -1.52 15.00
C GLU A 30 -24.58 -2.37 13.77
N VAL A 31 -24.05 -3.58 13.87
CA VAL A 31 -24.14 -4.76 13.02
C VAL A 31 -25.60 -5.14 12.78
N ILE A 32 -26.13 -4.89 11.58
CA ILE A 32 -27.34 -5.58 11.11
C ILE A 32 -26.88 -6.90 10.47
N SER A 33 -27.01 -7.99 11.23
CA SER A 33 -26.96 -9.35 10.69
C SER A 33 -28.28 -9.64 9.97
N PRO A 34 -28.28 -10.04 8.69
CA PRO A 34 -29.45 -10.70 8.12
C PRO A 34 -29.53 -12.09 8.76
N LEU A 35 -30.44 -12.24 9.72
CA LEU A 35 -30.94 -13.52 10.18
C LEU A 35 -31.78 -14.09 9.04
N ASP A 36 -31.14 -14.84 8.15
CA ASP A 36 -31.85 -15.60 7.13
C ASP A 36 -32.50 -16.82 7.81
N GLN A 37 -33.82 -16.70 7.89
CA GLN A 37 -34.85 -17.71 8.04
C GLN A 37 -34.35 -19.18 8.05
N LEU A 38 -34.48 -19.83 9.20
CA LEU A 38 -34.48 -21.29 9.31
C LEU A 38 -35.70 -21.84 8.55
N ASP A 39 -35.48 -22.43 7.39
CA ASP A 39 -36.45 -23.29 6.73
C ASP A 39 -36.10 -24.76 7.03
N VAL A 40 -37.00 -25.41 7.77
CA VAL A 40 -36.94 -26.84 8.11
C VAL A 40 -37.62 -27.60 6.98
N ALA A 41 -36.83 -28.19 6.09
CA ALA A 41 -37.32 -29.19 5.15
C ALA A 41 -36.39 -30.42 5.18
N SER A 42 -36.86 -31.46 5.86
CA SER A 42 -36.30 -32.82 5.83
C SER A 42 -36.24 -33.33 4.40
N GLY A 43 -35.05 -33.74 3.96
CA GLY A 43 -34.80 -34.38 2.68
C GLY A 43 -33.66 -35.38 2.82
N ASP A 44 -34.02 -36.60 3.17
CA ASP A 44 -33.15 -37.78 3.19
C ASP A 44 -32.78 -38.14 1.74
N THR A 45 -31.49 -38.02 1.37
CA THR A 45 -30.90 -38.77 0.24
C THR A 45 -29.41 -38.99 0.48
N ASP A 46 -29.11 -40.23 0.83
CA ASP A 46 -27.82 -40.88 0.74
C ASP A 46 -27.31 -40.86 -0.71
N ALA A 47 -26.14 -40.27 -0.96
CA ALA A 47 -25.37 -40.52 -2.17
C ALA A 47 -23.90 -40.08 -1.99
N THR A 48 -23.05 -41.09 -1.90
CA THR A 48 -21.59 -41.04 -2.02
C THR A 48 -21.12 -40.14 -3.17
N GLY A 49 -20.47 -39.03 -2.83
CA GLY A 49 -19.75 -38.16 -3.76
C GLY A 49 -18.54 -37.56 -3.06
N ARG A 50 -17.39 -38.22 -3.19
CA ARG A 50 -16.08 -37.68 -2.79
C ARG A 50 -15.75 -36.48 -3.69
N ALA A 51 -16.27 -35.31 -3.34
CA ALA A 51 -15.80 -34.05 -3.88
C ALA A 51 -14.57 -33.63 -3.07
N ASN A 52 -13.38 -33.82 -3.67
CA ASN A 52 -12.20 -33.05 -3.31
C ASN A 52 -12.50 -31.57 -3.60
N HIS A 53 -13.14 -30.91 -2.65
CA HIS A 53 -13.07 -29.47 -2.58
C HIS A 53 -11.69 -29.16 -2.03
N ASP A 54 -10.84 -28.58 -2.87
CA ASP A 54 -9.77 -27.68 -2.46
C ASP A 54 -10.40 -26.53 -1.66
N ALA A 55 -10.82 -26.84 -0.43
CA ALA A 55 -11.37 -25.94 0.53
C ALA A 55 -10.23 -25.04 0.97
N HIS A 56 -10.00 -23.99 0.19
CA HIS A 56 -9.15 -22.89 0.60
C HIS A 56 -9.72 -22.41 1.93
N PRO A 57 -8.95 -22.51 3.04
CA PRO A 57 -9.47 -22.13 4.34
C PRO A 57 -9.86 -20.67 4.25
N ILE A 58 -11.14 -20.38 4.49
CA ILE A 58 -11.67 -19.03 4.53
C ILE A 58 -10.93 -18.33 5.66
N ARG A 59 -9.89 -17.58 5.30
CA ARG A 59 -9.12 -16.78 6.25
C ARG A 59 -10.06 -15.71 6.77
N ARG A 60 -10.38 -15.77 8.06
CA ARG A 60 -11.18 -14.73 8.71
C ARG A 60 -10.42 -13.41 8.62
N ALA A 61 -11.14 -12.33 8.31
CA ALA A 61 -10.57 -11.01 8.33
C ALA A 61 -10.20 -10.64 9.78
N VAL A 62 -8.97 -10.21 9.99
CA VAL A 62 -8.48 -9.76 11.30
C VAL A 62 -8.56 -8.24 11.33
N THR A 63 -9.25 -7.69 12.33
CA THR A 63 -9.32 -6.24 12.54
C THR A 63 -8.10 -5.73 13.29
N THR A 64 -7.76 -4.46 13.12
CA THR A 64 -6.65 -3.82 13.82
C THR A 64 -6.86 -3.85 15.34
N ASP A 65 -8.10 -3.65 15.80
CA ASP A 65 -8.46 -3.66 17.22
C ASP A 65 -8.16 -5.01 17.88
N MET A 66 -8.43 -6.13 17.19
CA MET A 66 -8.09 -7.46 17.69
C MET A 66 -6.59 -7.61 17.92
N VAL A 67 -5.77 -7.04 17.04
CA VAL A 67 -4.31 -7.09 17.14
C VAL A 67 -3.83 -6.21 18.30
N GLU A 68 -4.39 -5.01 18.46
CA GLU A 68 -4.03 -4.07 19.53
C GLU A 68 -4.32 -4.64 20.92
N VAL A 69 -5.46 -5.30 21.11
CA VAL A 69 -5.80 -5.97 22.37
C VAL A 69 -4.74 -7.01 22.74
N VAL A 70 -4.37 -7.88 21.80
CA VAL A 70 -3.32 -8.90 22.03
C VAL A 70 -1.96 -8.23 22.29
N GLN A 71 -1.61 -7.19 21.54
CA GLN A 71 -0.35 -6.46 21.70
C GLN A 71 -0.23 -5.80 23.07
N SER A 72 -1.34 -5.34 23.66
CA SER A 72 -1.36 -4.75 25.01
C SER A 72 -0.98 -5.75 26.10
N ILE A 73 -1.30 -7.03 25.91
CA ILE A 73 -0.99 -8.13 26.83
C ILE A 73 0.40 -8.71 26.54
N ALA A 74 0.78 -8.77 25.26
CA ALA A 74 2.02 -9.39 24.78
C ALA A 74 2.85 -8.41 23.93
N PRO A 75 3.47 -7.39 24.56
CA PRO A 75 4.19 -6.34 23.84
C PRO A 75 5.46 -6.83 23.13
N HIS A 76 5.96 -8.02 23.49
CA HIS A 76 7.16 -8.62 22.90
C HIS A 76 6.90 -9.31 21.55
N LEU A 77 5.64 -9.54 21.19
CA LEU A 77 5.27 -10.18 19.93
C LEU A 77 5.18 -9.16 18.79
N SER A 78 5.52 -9.60 17.58
CA SER A 78 5.35 -8.77 16.39
C SER A 78 3.88 -8.79 15.93
N VAL A 79 3.46 -7.67 15.35
CA VAL A 79 2.12 -7.48 14.78
C VAL A 79 1.79 -8.59 13.77
N GLU A 80 2.78 -9.04 13.00
CA GLU A 80 2.59 -10.09 11.99
C GLU A 80 2.38 -11.48 12.59
N GLN A 81 3.04 -11.79 13.72
CA GLN A 81 2.80 -13.03 14.44
C GLN A 81 1.38 -13.07 15.01
N ILE A 82 0.95 -11.96 15.64
CA ILE A 82 -0.38 -11.81 16.20
C ILE A 82 -1.44 -11.92 15.10
N GLN A 83 -1.26 -11.20 13.98
CA GLN A 83 -2.18 -11.25 12.86
C GLN A 83 -2.29 -12.66 12.26
N TYR A 84 -1.16 -13.36 12.13
CA TYR A 84 -1.16 -14.72 11.60
C TYR A 84 -1.87 -15.71 12.53
N ASP A 85 -1.65 -15.63 13.84
CA ASP A 85 -2.32 -16.52 14.78
C ASP A 85 -3.82 -16.19 14.89
N LEU A 86 -4.21 -14.91 14.90
CA LEU A 86 -5.62 -14.48 14.87
C LEU A 86 -6.35 -14.93 13.60
N GLN A 87 -5.66 -15.01 12.45
CA GLN A 87 -6.25 -15.59 11.24
C GLN A 87 -6.53 -17.09 11.37
N ARG A 88 -5.77 -17.78 12.25
CA ARG A 88 -5.86 -19.23 12.46
C ARG A 88 -6.86 -19.60 13.55
N THR A 89 -6.85 -18.90 14.68
CA THR A 89 -7.77 -19.10 15.82
C THR A 89 -9.12 -18.44 15.55
N GLY A 90 -9.11 -17.26 14.92
CA GLY A 90 -10.32 -16.47 14.68
C GLY A 90 -10.90 -15.82 15.94
N SER A 91 -10.16 -15.83 17.06
CA SER A 91 -10.58 -15.25 18.34
C SER A 91 -9.38 -14.70 19.11
N VAL A 92 -9.57 -13.53 19.72
CA VAL A 92 -8.55 -12.87 20.54
C VAL A 92 -8.24 -13.71 21.78
N GLN A 93 -9.28 -14.28 22.40
CA GLN A 93 -9.18 -15.04 23.64
C GLN A 93 -8.29 -16.28 23.46
N GLU A 94 -8.50 -17.03 22.38
CA GLU A 94 -7.68 -18.22 22.08
C GLU A 94 -6.23 -17.86 21.79
N THR A 95 -5.99 -16.75 21.07
CA THR A 95 -4.62 -16.29 20.81
C THR A 95 -3.94 -15.82 22.09
N VAL A 96 -4.64 -15.13 22.99
CA VAL A 96 -4.09 -14.73 24.30
C VAL A 96 -3.78 -15.94 25.17
N GLU A 97 -4.66 -16.94 25.23
CA GLU A 97 -4.41 -18.18 25.97
C GLU A 97 -3.18 -18.93 25.43
N ARG A 98 -3.03 -18.99 24.10
CA ARG A 98 -1.84 -19.56 23.46
C ARG A 98 -0.57 -18.78 23.79
N VAL A 99 -0.63 -17.46 23.75
CA VAL A 99 0.52 -16.62 24.12
C VAL A 99 0.92 -16.83 25.58
N LEU A 100 -0.05 -16.96 26.50
CA LEU A 100 0.23 -17.17 27.92
C LEU A 100 0.74 -18.59 28.22
N SER A 101 0.34 -19.59 27.43
CA SER A 101 0.78 -20.98 27.61
C SER A 101 2.11 -21.29 26.90
N GLU A 102 2.28 -20.85 25.66
CA GLU A 102 3.46 -21.14 24.83
C GLU A 102 4.52 -20.03 24.89
N GLY A 103 4.16 -18.82 25.32
CA GLY A 103 5.06 -17.66 25.42
C GLY A 103 5.39 -16.98 24.09
N THR A 104 5.14 -17.64 22.95
CA THR A 104 5.44 -17.14 21.60
C THR A 104 4.39 -17.60 20.57
N LEU A 105 4.38 -16.97 19.39
CA LEU A 105 3.47 -17.28 18.28
C LEU A 105 4.26 -17.59 17.00
N PRO A 106 3.74 -18.46 16.12
CA PRO A 106 4.39 -18.79 14.86
C PRO A 106 4.40 -17.58 13.91
N TYR A 107 5.47 -17.45 13.12
CA TYR A 107 5.54 -16.47 12.06
C TYR A 107 4.72 -16.91 10.83
N PRO A 108 4.12 -15.97 10.08
CA PRO A 108 3.48 -16.31 8.82
C PRO A 108 4.50 -16.89 7.82
N PRO A 109 4.08 -17.84 6.96
CA PRO A 109 4.95 -18.40 5.94
C PRO A 109 5.43 -17.30 4.98
N GLY A 110 6.72 -17.28 4.68
CA GLY A 110 7.33 -16.25 3.84
C GLY A 110 7.61 -14.92 4.57
N TYR A 111 7.50 -14.87 5.90
CA TYR A 111 7.89 -13.68 6.65
C TYR A 111 9.40 -13.46 6.55
N THR A 112 9.78 -12.45 5.77
CA THR A 112 11.11 -11.83 5.86
C THR A 112 10.97 -10.64 6.79
N GLN A 113 11.65 -10.66 7.94
CA GLN A 113 11.75 -9.48 8.80
C GLN A 113 12.20 -8.31 7.92
N ARG A 114 11.29 -7.36 7.67
CA ARG A 114 11.64 -6.13 6.99
C ARG A 114 12.46 -5.35 8.00
N SER A 115 13.78 -5.58 8.00
CA SER A 115 14.72 -4.70 8.67
C SER A 115 14.35 -3.28 8.27
N ALA A 116 14.10 -2.41 9.25
CA ALA A 116 13.77 -1.01 9.04
C ALA A 116 14.99 -0.27 8.48
N SER A 117 15.39 -0.62 7.27
CA SER A 117 16.33 0.07 6.41
C SER A 117 15.88 -0.26 4.99
N SER A 118 15.63 0.79 4.21
CA SER A 118 15.37 0.77 2.76
C SER A 118 13.90 0.73 2.34
N GLY A 119 13.49 1.87 1.77
CA GLY A 119 12.21 2.08 1.13
C GLY A 119 11.93 1.07 0.03
N ALA A 120 10.65 0.71 -0.08
CA ALA A 120 10.13 -0.26 -1.01
C ALA A 120 10.36 0.17 -2.47
N THR A 121 11.06 -0.67 -3.25
CA THR A 121 10.68 -0.96 -4.63
C THR A 121 10.13 -2.38 -4.65
N ARG A 122 8.87 -2.51 -5.07
CA ARG A 122 8.21 -3.78 -5.35
C ARG A 122 8.65 -4.22 -6.73
N ASN A 123 9.01 -5.49 -6.92
CA ASN A 123 8.83 -6.18 -8.20
C ASN A 123 8.79 -7.70 -7.97
N ASP A 124 7.67 -8.25 -8.46
CA ASP A 124 7.48 -9.48 -9.23
C ASP A 124 8.34 -10.72 -8.99
N THR A 125 7.61 -11.82 -8.93
CA THR A 125 8.01 -13.22 -8.80
C THR A 125 9.03 -13.68 -9.85
N HIS A 126 10.17 -14.19 -9.39
CA HIS A 126 10.85 -15.30 -10.04
C HIS A 126 11.45 -16.23 -8.98
N GLU A 127 11.09 -17.50 -9.07
CA GLU A 127 11.62 -18.61 -8.28
C GLU A 127 13.15 -18.75 -8.38
N ALA A 128 13.67 -19.31 -7.28
CA ALA A 128 14.89 -20.10 -7.16
C ALA A 128 16.25 -19.35 -7.12
N ASN A 129 16.73 -19.29 -5.87
CA ASN A 129 18.05 -19.78 -5.44
C ASN A 129 19.23 -18.80 -5.48
N GLY A 130 19.89 -18.70 -4.32
CA GLY A 130 21.29 -18.29 -4.21
C GLY A 130 21.53 -16.82 -3.88
N ASP A 131 22.09 -16.61 -2.69
CA ASP A 131 22.78 -15.42 -2.20
C ASP A 131 23.60 -14.70 -3.30
N ARG A 132 23.24 -13.46 -3.61
CA ARG A 132 23.93 -12.59 -4.58
C ARG A 132 24.35 -11.25 -3.98
N ARG A 133 24.63 -11.19 -2.67
CA ARG A 133 25.15 -9.95 -2.06
C ARG A 133 26.56 -9.54 -2.53
N ASN A 134 27.18 -10.29 -3.44
CA ASN A 134 28.42 -9.89 -4.09
C ASN A 134 28.53 -10.35 -5.55
N LYS A 135 27.41 -10.35 -6.30
CA LYS A 135 27.53 -10.43 -7.76
C LYS A 135 27.89 -9.02 -8.21
N VAL A 136 29.17 -8.80 -8.56
CA VAL A 136 29.57 -7.70 -9.43
C VAL A 136 28.52 -7.66 -10.53
N ASP A 137 27.74 -6.59 -10.55
CA ASP A 137 26.68 -6.41 -11.51
C ASP A 137 27.33 -6.40 -12.89
N ASN A 138 27.37 -7.55 -13.54
CA ASN A 138 27.60 -7.65 -14.99
C ASN A 138 26.37 -7.09 -15.76
N ILE A 139 25.63 -6.18 -15.12
CA ILE A 139 24.69 -5.27 -15.73
C ILE A 139 25.58 -4.25 -16.41
N LYS A 140 25.97 -4.56 -17.65
CA LYS A 140 26.54 -3.57 -18.55
C LYS A 140 25.61 -2.37 -18.50
N SER A 141 26.17 -1.17 -18.36
CA SER A 141 25.40 0.07 -18.47
C SER A 141 24.88 0.17 -19.89
N GLU A 142 23.73 -0.45 -20.15
CA GLU A 142 23.07 -0.37 -21.44
C GLU A 142 22.70 1.09 -21.69
N ASN A 143 22.81 1.52 -22.94
CA ASN A 143 22.41 2.86 -23.33
C ASN A 143 20.88 2.96 -23.19
N LEU A 144 20.42 3.64 -22.13
CA LEU A 144 18.98 3.85 -21.89
C LEU A 144 18.29 4.53 -23.07
N LEU A 145 18.99 5.39 -23.82
CA LEU A 145 18.47 6.00 -25.06
C LEU A 145 18.11 4.93 -26.10
N LYS A 146 18.97 3.92 -26.28
CA LYS A 146 18.72 2.80 -27.20
C LYS A 146 17.63 1.87 -26.69
N LYS A 147 17.63 1.58 -25.38
CA LYS A 147 16.63 0.71 -24.75
C LYS A 147 15.21 1.25 -24.86
N TYR A 148 15.06 2.57 -24.76
CA TYR A 148 13.76 3.24 -24.79
C TYR A 148 13.50 3.99 -26.11
N ASN A 149 14.37 3.85 -27.12
CA ASN A 149 14.30 4.56 -28.41
C ASN A 149 14.03 6.07 -28.25
N VAL A 150 14.76 6.71 -27.33
CA VAL A 150 14.62 8.14 -27.04
C VAL A 150 15.62 8.91 -27.89
N ASP A 151 15.14 9.55 -28.96
CA ASP A 151 15.95 10.41 -29.82
C ASP A 151 16.09 11.82 -29.22
N GLU A 152 17.32 12.33 -29.21
CA GLU A 152 17.66 13.63 -28.63
C GLU A 152 17.07 14.80 -29.44
N MET A 153 16.91 14.62 -30.76
CA MET A 153 16.45 15.63 -31.70
C MET A 153 14.92 15.78 -31.76
N SER A 154 14.15 14.76 -31.36
CA SER A 154 12.69 14.78 -31.48
C SER A 154 12.00 15.53 -30.34
N SER A 155 12.71 15.80 -29.23
CA SER A 155 12.10 16.29 -27.99
C SER A 155 12.58 17.69 -27.57
N SER A 156 13.55 18.31 -28.26
CA SER A 156 13.97 19.69 -28.00
C SER A 156 12.85 20.73 -28.20
N ASP A 157 11.80 20.38 -28.95
CA ASP A 157 10.62 21.22 -29.18
C ASP A 157 9.56 21.11 -28.06
N SER A 158 9.72 20.18 -27.12
CA SER A 158 8.73 19.94 -26.04
C SER A 158 9.02 20.71 -24.74
N SER A 159 10.13 21.46 -24.66
CA SER A 159 10.50 22.21 -23.45
C SER A 159 9.81 23.58 -23.29
N SER A 160 8.88 23.94 -24.18
CA SER A 160 8.16 25.21 -24.16
C SER A 160 6.69 25.10 -23.72
N VAL A 161 6.19 23.91 -23.37
CA VAL A 161 4.80 23.75 -22.93
C VAL A 161 4.70 23.91 -21.42
N GLU A 162 4.15 25.06 -21.04
CA GLU A 162 3.69 25.49 -19.72
C GLU A 162 3.59 24.41 -18.63
N LYS A 163 4.28 24.67 -17.50
CA LYS A 163 3.99 24.06 -16.20
C LYS A 163 2.54 24.34 -15.79
N LYS A 164 1.60 23.53 -16.26
CA LYS A 164 0.30 23.41 -15.62
C LYS A 164 0.44 22.37 -14.52
N THR A 165 0.42 22.83 -13.28
CA THR A 165 0.41 22.03 -12.04
C THR A 165 -0.89 21.24 -11.92
N VAL A 166 -1.16 20.35 -12.87
CA VAL A 166 -2.29 19.43 -12.77
C VAL A 166 -1.86 18.30 -11.86
N LYS A 167 -2.53 18.19 -10.70
CA LYS A 167 -2.38 17.07 -9.75
C LYS A 167 -2.29 15.76 -10.55
N ALA A 168 -1.36 14.89 -10.19
CA ALA A 168 -1.09 13.62 -10.86
C ALA A 168 -2.29 12.66 -10.78
N GLN A 169 -3.33 12.94 -11.55
CA GLN A 169 -4.49 12.10 -11.71
C GLN A 169 -4.13 11.03 -12.75
N TRP A 170 -4.16 9.77 -12.33
CA TRP A 170 -4.05 8.67 -13.27
C TRP A 170 -5.28 8.67 -14.17
N SER A 171 -5.10 8.57 -15.48
CA SER A 171 -6.22 8.36 -16.40
C SER A 171 -6.89 7.01 -16.10
N ASP A 172 -8.22 6.93 -16.21
CA ASP A 172 -8.97 5.69 -16.00
C ASP A 172 -8.71 4.64 -17.09
N SER A 173 -8.30 5.07 -18.29
CA SER A 173 -7.97 4.16 -19.39
C SER A 173 -6.53 3.63 -19.29
N PRO A 174 -6.31 2.30 -19.39
CA PRO A 174 -5.00 1.68 -19.25
C PRO A 174 -4.01 2.10 -20.35
N ASP A 175 -4.47 2.25 -21.58
CA ASP A 175 -3.61 2.65 -22.72
C ASP A 175 -3.06 4.07 -22.57
N VAL A 176 -3.90 5.00 -22.10
CA VAL A 176 -3.49 6.38 -21.82
C VAL A 176 -2.46 6.42 -20.67
N ARG A 177 -2.65 5.57 -19.65
CA ARG A 177 -1.70 5.44 -18.55
C ARG A 177 -0.36 4.87 -19.02
N ALA A 178 -0.38 3.87 -19.89
CA ALA A 178 0.85 3.29 -20.44
C ALA A 178 1.66 4.32 -21.23
N LYS A 179 0.99 5.08 -22.11
CA LYS A 179 1.61 6.16 -22.90
C LYS A 179 2.19 7.27 -22.03
N THR A 180 1.43 7.77 -21.05
CA THR A 180 1.91 8.82 -20.14
C THR A 180 3.10 8.36 -19.28
N LEU A 181 3.16 7.09 -18.89
CA LEU A 181 4.32 6.53 -18.19
C LEU A 181 5.54 6.39 -19.10
N GLN A 182 5.36 5.99 -20.37
CA GLN A 182 6.44 5.94 -21.34
C GLN A 182 7.03 7.33 -21.60
N GLU A 183 6.18 8.33 -21.78
CA GLU A 183 6.57 9.72 -21.94
C GLU A 183 7.37 10.25 -20.74
N LYS A 184 6.87 10.02 -19.52
CA LYS A 184 7.59 10.38 -18.28
C LYS A 184 8.94 9.68 -18.14
N LYS A 185 9.04 8.42 -18.56
CA LYS A 185 10.31 7.68 -18.57
C LYS A 185 11.30 8.30 -19.56
N ALA A 186 10.84 8.63 -20.77
CA ALA A 186 11.68 9.30 -21.77
C ALA A 186 12.16 10.68 -21.28
N GLU A 187 11.25 11.48 -20.70
CA GLU A 187 11.57 12.79 -20.12
C GLU A 187 12.62 12.66 -19.00
N MET A 188 12.45 11.68 -18.10
CA MET A 188 13.38 11.42 -17.01
C MET A 188 14.78 11.08 -17.52
N ILE A 189 14.88 10.24 -18.55
CA ILE A 189 16.16 9.84 -19.16
C ILE A 189 16.88 11.06 -19.74
N LEU A 190 16.16 11.90 -20.49
CA LEU A 190 16.73 13.12 -21.08
C LEU A 190 17.16 14.12 -20.01
N LYS A 191 16.36 14.31 -18.97
CA LYS A 191 16.69 15.20 -17.85
C LYS A 191 17.93 14.71 -17.10
N ALA A 192 18.04 13.41 -16.86
CA ALA A 192 19.21 12.82 -16.23
C ALA A 192 20.48 13.03 -17.09
N ARG A 193 20.39 12.83 -18.41
CA ARG A 193 21.49 13.10 -19.36
C ARG A 193 21.92 14.56 -19.35
N LYS A 194 20.98 15.51 -19.44
CA LYS A 194 21.27 16.95 -19.39
C LYS A 194 21.94 17.34 -18.07
N ARG A 195 21.46 16.80 -16.95
CA ARG A 195 22.06 17.03 -15.63
C ARG A 195 23.49 16.51 -15.56
N LEU A 196 23.75 15.30 -16.04
CA LEU A 196 25.08 14.70 -16.07
C LEU A 196 26.02 15.51 -16.96
N GLN A 197 25.57 15.92 -18.15
CA GLN A 197 26.35 16.76 -19.06
C GLN A 197 26.75 18.09 -18.41
N ALA A 198 25.83 18.75 -17.70
CA ALA A 198 26.11 19.98 -16.98
C ALA A 198 27.08 19.79 -15.80
N GLN A 199 27.05 18.63 -15.15
CA GLN A 199 28.02 18.28 -14.10
C GLN A 199 29.42 18.09 -14.69
N LEU A 200 29.54 17.33 -15.78
CA LEU A 200 30.83 17.10 -16.44
C LEU A 200 31.44 18.39 -17.00
N SER A 201 30.63 19.29 -17.58
CA SER A 201 31.16 20.58 -18.06
C SER A 201 31.67 21.46 -16.91
N ASN A 202 30.94 21.51 -15.79
CA ASN A 202 31.36 22.26 -14.61
C ASN A 202 32.65 21.68 -13.99
N GLU A 203 32.76 20.35 -13.91
CA GLU A 203 34.00 19.69 -13.44
C GLU A 203 35.20 19.99 -14.35
N GLN A 204 35.00 20.04 -15.67
CA GLN A 204 36.06 20.45 -16.61
C GLN A 204 36.48 21.90 -16.37
N ASP A 205 35.53 22.84 -16.28
CA ASP A 205 35.82 24.25 -16.02
C ASP A 205 36.58 24.45 -14.70
N LEU A 206 36.20 23.71 -13.64
CA LEU A 206 36.89 23.73 -12.34
C LEU A 206 38.31 23.18 -12.42
N SER A 207 38.53 22.09 -13.16
CA SER A 207 39.88 21.51 -13.31
C SER A 207 40.85 22.46 -14.01
N VAL A 208 40.37 23.23 -14.99
CA VAL A 208 41.15 24.24 -15.73
C VAL A 208 41.55 25.42 -14.83
N LEU A 209 40.77 25.74 -13.79
CA LEU A 209 41.06 26.83 -12.86
C LEU A 209 42.05 26.44 -11.75
N THR A 210 42.27 25.14 -11.53
CA THR A 210 43.16 24.62 -10.49
C THR A 210 44.58 24.33 -10.98
N GLU A 211 44.83 24.47 -12.28
CA GLU A 211 46.12 24.29 -12.95
C GLU A 211 46.73 25.64 -13.34
#